data_AF-A0A378ARA1-F1
#
_entry.id   AF-A0A378ARA1-F1
#
_cell.length_a   1.000
_cell.length_b   1.000
_cell.length_c   1.000
_cell.angle_alpha   90.00
_cell.angle_beta   90.00
_cell.angle_gamma   90.00
#
_symmetry.space_group_name_H-M   'P 1'
#
loop_
_entity.id
_entity.type
_entity.pdbx_description
1 polymer ?
#
loop_
_entity_poly.entity_id
_entity_poly.type
_entity_poly.pdbx_seq_one_letter_code
_entity_poly.pdbx_strand_id
1 'polypeptide(L)'
;MIHSQLWRDLDNRLFGGIQVSRLLVQTHRDPAKSVIPIVFTSLLNQYDASWETDDTLFNQPQDDLYSISQTPQVWLDHQVMERKRGIAL
;
A
#
# COMPACT_ATOMS: atom_id res chain seq x y z
N MET A 1 -0.08 -11.60 19.11
CA MET A 1 1.05 -11.69 18.15
C MET A 1 0.59 -11.02 16.86
N ILE A 2 1.24 -9.97 16.39
CA ILE A 2 0.77 -9.18 15.22
C ILE A 2 0.56 -10.04 13.96
N HIS A 3 1.40 -11.06 13.77
CA HIS A 3 1.33 -11.98 12.65
C HIS A 3 0.02 -12.78 12.59
N SER A 4 -0.46 -13.29 13.71
CA SER A 4 -1.72 -14.06 13.75
C SER A 4 -2.95 -13.20 13.46
N GLN A 5 -2.90 -11.91 13.80
CA GLN A 5 -3.97 -10.96 13.47
C GLN A 5 -3.96 -10.67 11.97
N LEU A 6 -2.79 -10.40 11.39
CA LEU A 6 -2.64 -10.18 9.95
C LEU A 6 -3.18 -11.35 9.13
N TRP A 7 -2.87 -12.60 9.49
CA TRP A 7 -3.41 -13.76 8.78
C TRP A 7 -4.93 -13.82 8.80
N ARG A 8 -5.54 -13.58 9.95
CA ARG A 8 -7.00 -13.56 10.09
C ARG A 8 -7.64 -12.45 9.25
N ASP A 9 -6.97 -11.30 9.17
CA ASP A 9 -7.46 -10.19 8.35
C ASP A 9 -7.34 -10.51 6.85
N LEU A 10 -6.28 -11.19 6.43
CA LEU A 10 -6.07 -11.65 5.05
C LEU A 10 -7.11 -12.69 4.59
N ASP A 11 -7.65 -13.50 5.50
CA ASP A 11 -8.78 -14.40 5.18
C ASP A 11 -10.02 -13.63 4.69
N ASN A 12 -10.11 -12.33 5.00
CA ASN A 12 -11.20 -11.43 4.62
C ASN A 12 -10.81 -10.44 3.51
N ARG A 13 -9.72 -10.68 2.77
CA ARG A 13 -9.15 -9.77 1.75
C ARG A 13 -10.10 -9.28 0.66
N LEU A 14 -11.22 -9.97 0.42
CA LEU A 14 -12.24 -9.53 -0.54
C LEU A 14 -13.07 -8.35 -0.03
N PHE A 15 -13.01 -8.06 1.27
CA PHE A 15 -13.62 -6.88 1.86
C PHE A 15 -12.61 -5.71 1.83
N GLY A 16 -12.73 -4.86 0.82
CA GLY A 16 -11.73 -3.84 0.50
C GLY A 16 -11.67 -2.67 1.49
N GLY A 17 -10.58 -1.91 1.46
CA GLY A 17 -10.34 -0.78 2.37
C GLY A 17 -11.43 0.32 2.34
N ILE A 18 -12.06 0.55 1.19
CA ILE A 18 -13.21 1.48 1.08
C ILE A 18 -14.41 0.95 1.87
N GLN A 19 -14.67 -0.36 1.80
CA GLN A 19 -15.77 -0.99 2.53
C GLN A 19 -15.50 -0.96 4.04
N VAL A 20 -14.25 -1.22 4.45
CA VAL A 20 -13.80 -1.07 5.85
C VAL A 20 -14.00 0.36 6.33
N SER A 21 -13.53 1.36 5.59
CA SER A 21 -13.67 2.77 5.95
C SER A 21 -15.15 3.17 6.11
N ARG A 22 -16.01 2.78 5.17
CA ARG A 22 -17.47 3.01 5.26
C ARG A 22 -18.09 2.34 6.48
N LEU A 23 -17.71 1.09 6.77
CA LEU A 23 -18.20 0.37 7.93
C LEU A 23 -17.80 1.07 9.24
N LEU A 24 -16.55 1.53 9.36
CA LEU A 24 -16.08 2.27 10.54
C LEU A 24 -16.89 3.55 10.79
N VAL A 25 -17.20 4.32 9.75
CA VAL A 25 -18.08 5.50 9.89
C VAL A 25 -19.48 5.09 10.36
N GLN A 26 -20.06 4.05 9.76
CA GLN A 26 -21.40 3.59 10.12
C GLN A 26 -21.48 3.06 11.56
N THR A 27 -20.48 2.29 11.99
CA THR A 27 -20.42 1.69 13.33
C THR A 27 -20.18 2.73 14.41
N HIS A 28 -19.29 3.70 14.17
CA HIS A 28 -18.89 4.66 15.20
C HIS A 28 -19.64 6.00 15.12
N ARG A 29 -20.38 6.25 14.03
CA ARG A 29 -21.02 7.55 13.73
C ARG A 29 -20.06 8.73 13.81
N ASP A 30 -18.78 8.48 13.53
CA ASP A 30 -17.70 9.45 13.61
C ASP A 30 -16.76 9.25 12.40
N PRO A 31 -16.71 10.22 11.46
CA PRO A 31 -15.81 10.17 10.32
C PRO A 31 -14.33 10.11 10.70
N ALA A 32 -13.93 10.63 11.86
CA ALA A 32 -12.53 10.59 12.30
C ALA A 32 -12.06 9.15 12.57
N LYS A 33 -12.98 8.22 12.86
CA LYS A 33 -12.68 6.79 13.09
C LYS A 33 -12.39 6.01 11.83
N SER A 34 -12.68 6.55 10.64
CA SER A 34 -12.38 5.91 9.37
C SER A 34 -11.07 6.41 8.73
N VAL A 35 -10.34 7.28 9.43
CA VAL A 35 -9.03 7.76 9.03
C VAL A 35 -7.99 6.65 9.17
N ILE A 36 -7.25 6.42 8.08
CA ILE A 36 -6.16 5.44 7.99
C ILE A 36 -4.87 6.25 7.74
N PRO A 37 -4.24 6.81 8.78
CA PRO A 37 -3.16 7.78 8.62
C PRO A 37 -1.81 7.14 8.33
N ILE A 38 -1.67 5.82 8.56
CA ILE A 38 -0.45 5.06 8.35
C ILE A 38 -0.77 3.93 7.38
N VAL A 39 -0.04 3.88 6.27
CA VAL A 39 -0.16 2.85 5.25
C VAL A 39 1.18 2.14 5.09
N PHE A 40 1.11 0.82 5.00
CA PHE A 40 2.25 -0.03 4.65
C PHE A 40 1.96 -0.67 3.30
N THR A 41 2.79 -0.35 2.31
CA THR A 41 2.65 -0.89 0.95
C THR A 41 3.82 -1.80 0.65
N SER A 42 3.56 -3.04 0.26
CA SER A 42 4.59 -3.97 -0.22
C SER A 42 4.50 -4.08 -1.73
N LEU A 43 5.56 -3.64 -2.39
CA LEU A 43 5.77 -3.58 -3.83
C LEU A 43 6.79 -4.64 -4.29
N LEU A 44 6.97 -5.70 -3.49
CA LEU A 44 7.86 -6.84 -3.77
C LEU A 44 7.27 -7.77 -4.86
N ASN A 45 8.13 -8.47 -5.59
CA ASN A 45 7.74 -9.42 -6.64
C ASN A 45 6.95 -8.83 -7.82
N GLN A 46 7.20 -7.55 -8.15
CA GLN A 46 6.58 -6.91 -9.32
C GLN A 46 7.16 -7.38 -10.66
N TYR A 47 8.25 -8.16 -10.65
CA TYR A 47 8.92 -8.65 -11.86
C TYR A 47 8.14 -9.74 -12.62
N ASP A 48 7.26 -10.49 -11.95
CA ASP A 48 6.46 -11.56 -12.57
C ASP A 48 5.18 -11.07 -13.26
N ALA A 49 4.80 -9.81 -13.05
CA ALA A 49 3.78 -9.18 -13.87
C ALA A 49 4.43 -8.81 -15.20
N SER A 50 4.23 -9.66 -16.21
CA SER A 50 4.71 -9.51 -17.59
C SER A 50 4.14 -8.25 -18.27
N TRP A 51 4.53 -7.07 -17.78
CA TRP A 51 4.44 -5.83 -18.51
C TRP A 51 5.76 -5.70 -19.27
N GLU A 52 5.85 -6.38 -20.42
CA GLU A 52 6.86 -6.11 -21.45
C GLU A 52 6.67 -4.73 -22.09
N THR A 53 6.42 -3.72 -21.28
CA THR A 53 6.37 -2.33 -21.69
C THR A 53 7.22 -1.54 -20.72
N ASP A 54 8.38 -1.19 -21.26
CA ASP A 54 9.49 -0.30 -20.90
C ASP A 54 9.13 1.05 -20.24
N ASP A 55 8.02 1.16 -19.50
CA ASP A 55 7.54 2.44 -18.98
C ASP A 55 6.67 2.30 -17.72
N THR A 56 7.13 1.53 -16.73
CA THR A 56 6.59 1.70 -15.38
C THR A 56 7.33 2.85 -14.70
N LEU A 57 6.61 3.69 -13.96
CA LEU A 57 7.17 4.81 -13.16
C LEU A 57 8.37 4.41 -12.27
N PHE A 58 8.55 3.10 -12.03
CA PHE A 58 9.57 2.54 -11.16
C PHE A 58 10.73 1.83 -11.91
N ASN A 59 10.66 1.69 -13.24
CA ASN A 59 11.66 0.99 -14.06
C ASN A 59 12.45 1.93 -15.00
N GLN A 60 12.27 3.24 -14.87
CA GLN A 60 13.00 4.25 -15.64
C GLN A 60 14.49 4.33 -15.23
N PRO A 61 15.40 4.67 -16.17
CA PRO A 61 16.84 4.83 -15.90
C PRO A 61 17.12 5.79 -14.75
N GLN A 62 18.18 5.45 -14.01
CA GLN A 62 18.46 5.83 -12.63
C GLN A 62 18.83 7.29 -12.37
N ASP A 63 18.80 8.14 -13.39
CA ASP A 63 19.53 9.40 -13.31
C ASP A 63 18.75 10.54 -12.66
N ASP A 64 17.41 10.54 -12.58
CA ASP A 64 16.68 11.68 -11.96
C ASP A 64 15.17 11.45 -11.70
N LEU A 65 14.73 10.32 -11.12
CA LEU A 65 13.29 10.12 -10.83
C LEU A 65 13.04 9.83 -9.36
N TYR A 66 12.79 10.91 -8.59
CA TYR A 66 12.00 10.82 -7.38
C TYR A 66 10.51 10.77 -7.76
N SER A 67 9.74 9.93 -7.07
CA SER A 67 8.29 9.87 -7.23
C SER A 67 7.64 10.27 -5.93
N ILE A 68 6.59 11.09 -6.02
CA ILE A 68 5.81 11.53 -4.86
C ILE A 68 4.40 10.98 -5.03
N SER A 69 4.00 10.11 -4.10
CA SER A 69 2.59 9.72 -3.92
C SER A 69 2.01 10.60 -2.81
N GLN A 70 0.94 11.33 -3.10
CA GLN A 70 0.18 12.09 -2.09
C GLN A 70 -1.25 11.57 -2.04
N THR A 71 -1.65 11.06 -0.89
CA THR A 71 -3.04 10.75 -0.57
C THR A 71 -3.45 11.60 0.64
N PRO A 72 -4.44 12.51 0.51
CA PRO A 72 -4.75 13.51 1.56
C PRO A 72 -5.04 12.96 2.97
N GLN A 73 -5.38 11.66 3.08
CA GLN A 73 -5.73 11.01 4.35
C GLN A 73 -4.55 10.28 5.00
N VAL A 74 -3.40 10.18 4.33
CA VAL A 74 -2.22 9.42 4.77
C VAL A 74 -1.13 10.38 5.24
N TRP A 75 -0.68 10.22 6.48
CA TRP A 75 0.42 10.99 7.06
C TRP A 75 1.76 10.29 6.87
N LEU A 76 1.75 8.96 6.89
CA LEU A 76 2.91 8.12 6.67
C LEU A 76 2.55 7.01 5.68
N ASP A 77 3.16 7.07 4.51
CA ASP A 77 3.17 5.97 3.55
C ASP A 77 4.55 5.30 3.62
N HIS A 78 4.59 4.07 4.13
CA HIS A 78 5.81 3.29 4.24
C HIS A 78 5.80 2.20 3.16
N GLN A 79 6.57 2.42 2.10
CA GLN A 79 6.58 1.57 0.91
C GLN A 79 7.84 0.72 0.87
N VAL A 80 7.68 -0.60 0.88
CA VAL A 80 8.80 -1.53 0.69
C VAL A 80 8.82 -1.99 -0.75
N MET A 81 9.91 -1.75 -1.47
CA MET A 81 10.06 -2.15 -2.87
C MET A 81 11.35 -2.92 -3.12
N GLU A 82 11.32 -3.82 -4.10
CA GLU A 82 12.52 -4.52 -4.54
C GLU A 82 13.32 -3.61 -5.49
N ARG A 83 14.62 -3.46 -5.23
CA ARG A 83 15.53 -2.72 -6.10
C ARG A 83 16.78 -3.55 -6.40
N LYS A 84 16.95 -3.90 -7.68
CA LYS A 84 18.04 -4.74 -8.19
C LYS A 84 18.08 -6.10 -7.49
N ARG A 85 18.78 -6.21 -6.36
CA ARG A 85 18.94 -7.43 -5.55
C ARG A 85 18.81 -7.14 -4.04
N GLY A 86 18.20 -6.00 -3.69
CA GLY A 86 18.02 -5.54 -2.32
C GLY A 86 16.64 -4.93 -2.11
N ILE A 87 16.40 -4.48 -0.88
CA ILE A 87 15.14 -3.87 -0.45
C ILE A 87 15.35 -2.36 -0.28
N ALA A 88 14.45 -1.56 -0.83
CA ALA A 88 14.34 -0.13 -0.57
C ALA A 88 13.06 0.18 0.22
N LEU A 89 13.14 1.20 1.07
CA LEU A 89 12.05 1.73 1.89
C LEU A 89 11.68 3.14 1.41
#